data_AF-A0AAW0FCW4-F1
#
_entry.id   AF-A0AAW0FCW4-F1
#
_cell.length_a   1.000
_cell.length_b   1.000
_cell.length_c   1.000
_cell.angle_alpha   90.00
_cell.angle_beta   90.00
_cell.angle_gamma   90.00
#
_symmetry.space_group_name_H-M   'P 1'
#
loop_
_entity.id
_entity.type
_entity.pdbx_description
1 polymer ?
#
loop_
_entity_poly.entity_id
_entity_poly.type
_entity_poly.pdbx_seq_one_letter_code
_entity_poly.pdbx_strand_id
1 'polypeptide(L)'
;MESISNNPVASKDEASARAKRGVSEIITDVFEPFDHRGKIVTPFDSENKRDAEFQEKLSLMLLELMLDFHAWSSARPLHESDKTADRLEKEINELMETEKDQEKTRQRLKELIDRIKMALAALTALTP
;
A
#
# COMPACT_ATOMS: atom_id res chain seq x y z
N MET A 1 -31.00 -35.24 10.05
CA MET A 1 -32.46 -35.10 9.96
C MET A 1 -32.71 -34.06 8.89
N GLU A 2 -33.28 -34.32 7.72
CA GLU A 2 -34.16 -35.38 7.24
C GLU A 2 -33.89 -35.64 5.75
N SER A 3 -34.22 -36.85 5.34
CA SER A 3 -34.33 -37.34 3.97
C SER A 3 -35.57 -36.77 3.26
N ILE A 4 -35.63 -36.83 1.91
CA ILE A 4 -36.71 -37.45 1.08
C ILE A 4 -36.81 -36.84 -0.34
N SER A 5 -36.95 -37.73 -1.34
CA SER A 5 -37.64 -37.61 -2.66
C SER A 5 -37.08 -36.65 -3.72
N ASN A 6 -37.03 -36.96 -5.02
CA ASN A 6 -37.63 -38.03 -5.81
C ASN A 6 -36.90 -38.11 -7.16
N ASN A 7 -36.63 -39.33 -7.63
CA ASN A 7 -36.29 -39.62 -9.03
C ASN A 7 -37.56 -39.70 -9.87
N PRO A 8 -37.58 -39.21 -11.12
CA PRO A 8 -38.47 -39.75 -12.13
C PRO A 8 -37.86 -41.02 -12.73
N VAL A 9 -38.68 -42.06 -12.72
CA VAL A 9 -38.47 -43.38 -13.33
C VAL A 9 -38.17 -43.21 -14.82
N ALA A 10 -36.93 -43.49 -15.23
CA ALA A 10 -36.61 -43.80 -16.61
C ALA A 10 -36.72 -45.31 -16.80
N SER A 11 -37.63 -45.68 -17.71
CA SER A 11 -38.15 -47.01 -17.96
C SER A 11 -37.07 -48.06 -18.20
N LYS A 12 -37.33 -49.24 -17.64
CA LYS A 12 -36.50 -50.45 -17.69
C LYS A 12 -36.53 -51.15 -19.06
N ASP A 13 -36.76 -50.40 -20.14
CA ASP A 13 -36.94 -50.92 -21.51
C ASP A 13 -35.75 -50.63 -22.44
N GLU A 14 -34.77 -49.81 -22.05
CA GLU A 14 -33.59 -49.55 -22.89
C GLU A 14 -32.46 -50.59 -22.73
N ALA A 15 -32.55 -51.45 -21.70
CA ALA A 15 -31.50 -52.45 -21.43
C ALA A 15 -31.52 -53.65 -22.40
N SER A 16 -32.57 -53.83 -23.20
CA SER A 16 -32.74 -54.99 -24.10
C SER A 16 -32.57 -54.66 -25.60
N ALA A 17 -32.18 -53.43 -25.95
CA ALA A 17 -31.91 -53.01 -27.34
C ALA A 17 -30.41 -52.95 -27.67
N ARG A 18 -29.54 -53.49 -26.80
CA ARG A 18 -28.10 -53.66 -27.06
C ARG A 18 -27.78 -55.09 -27.47
N ALA A 19 -28.67 -55.73 -28.23
CA ALA A 19 -28.32 -56.90 -29.02
C ALA A 19 -27.22 -56.45 -29.99
N LYS A 20 -26.08 -57.12 -29.93
CA LYS A 20 -24.88 -56.98 -30.77
C LYS A 20 -25.20 -56.35 -32.14
N ARG A 21 -25.11 -55.01 -32.23
CA ARG A 21 -25.17 -54.31 -33.52
C ARG A 21 -24.11 -54.95 -34.40
N GLY A 22 -24.51 -55.42 -35.58
CA GLY A 22 -23.57 -56.04 -36.50
C GLY A 22 -22.43 -55.06 -36.75
N VAL A 23 -21.19 -55.54 -36.84
CA VAL A 23 -20.04 -54.66 -37.11
C VAL A 23 -20.27 -53.81 -38.37
N SER A 24 -21.00 -54.33 -39.36
CA SER A 24 -21.50 -53.56 -40.50
C SER A 24 -22.36 -52.35 -40.11
N GLU A 25 -23.29 -52.49 -39.18
CA GLU A 25 -24.24 -51.44 -38.77
C GLU A 25 -23.51 -50.25 -38.12
N ILE A 26 -22.49 -50.53 -37.30
CA ILE A 26 -21.62 -49.53 -36.67
C ILE A 26 -20.73 -48.82 -37.71
N ILE A 27 -20.32 -49.50 -38.77
CA ILE A 27 -19.50 -48.92 -39.86
C ILE A 27 -20.35 -48.00 -40.76
N THR A 28 -21.66 -48.26 -40.87
CA THR A 28 -22.59 -47.40 -41.63
C THR A 28 -23.06 -46.16 -40.89
N ASP A 29 -22.88 -46.08 -39.57
CA ASP A 29 -23.19 -44.88 -38.81
C ASP A 29 -22.26 -43.74 -39.26
N VAL A 30 -22.84 -42.75 -39.93
CA VAL A 30 -22.13 -41.54 -40.32
C VAL A 30 -21.87 -40.73 -39.05
N PHE A 31 -20.61 -40.64 -38.64
CA PHE A 31 -20.23 -39.79 -37.53
C PHE A 31 -20.56 -38.33 -37.86
N GLU A 32 -21.25 -37.67 -36.92
CA GLU A 32 -21.46 -36.22 -36.98
C GLU A 32 -20.10 -35.52 -37.18
N PRO A 33 -19.96 -34.65 -38.19
CA PRO A 33 -18.72 -33.94 -38.43
C PRO A 33 -18.29 -33.17 -37.19
N PHE A 34 -17.05 -33.43 -36.72
CA PHE A 34 -16.52 -32.71 -35.57
C PHE A 34 -16.25 -31.24 -35.92
N ASP A 35 -17.05 -30.35 -35.35
CA ASP A 35 -16.79 -28.91 -35.41
C ASP A 35 -15.64 -28.53 -34.46
N HIS A 36 -14.42 -28.71 -34.96
CA HIS A 36 -13.19 -28.29 -34.29
C HIS A 36 -13.11 -26.77 -34.11
N ARG A 37 -13.77 -26.01 -34.98
CA ARG A 37 -13.67 -24.55 -34.99
C ARG A 37 -14.47 -23.95 -33.84
N GLY A 38 -15.71 -24.40 -33.64
CA GLY A 38 -16.53 -23.99 -32.52
C GLY A 38 -16.06 -24.54 -31.17
N LYS A 39 -15.54 -25.79 -31.13
CA LYS A 39 -15.20 -26.46 -29.87
C LYS A 39 -13.79 -26.23 -29.36
N ILE A 40 -12.83 -25.91 -30.23
CA ILE A 40 -11.41 -25.81 -29.85
C ILE A 40 -10.82 -24.47 -30.27
N VAL A 41 -10.90 -24.13 -31.55
CA VAL A 41 -10.19 -22.96 -32.09
C VAL A 41 -10.75 -21.67 -31.51
N THR A 42 -12.07 -21.50 -31.53
CA THR A 42 -12.71 -20.26 -31.04
C THR A 42 -12.50 -20.03 -29.53
N PRO A 43 -12.69 -21.03 -28.64
CA PRO A 43 -12.34 -20.87 -27.23
C PRO A 43 -10.87 -20.55 -27.00
N PHE A 44 -9.96 -21.23 -27.71
CA PHE A 44 -8.52 -20.98 -27.60
C PHE A 44 -8.13 -19.57 -28.03
N ASP A 45 -8.65 -19.10 -29.17
CA ASP A 45 -8.41 -17.73 -29.64
C ASP A 45 -8.99 -16.70 -28.68
N SER A 46 -10.16 -16.98 -28.10
CA SER A 46 -10.77 -16.12 -27.09
C SER A 46 -9.96 -16.05 -25.79
N GLU A 47 -9.35 -17.17 -25.38
CA GLU A 47 -8.49 -17.26 -24.21
C GLU A 47 -7.19 -16.49 -24.43
N ASN A 48 -6.53 -16.69 -25.57
CA ASN A 48 -5.33 -15.93 -25.94
C ASN A 48 -5.58 -14.42 -25.97
N LYS A 49 -6.75 -14.00 -26.46
CA LYS A 49 -7.13 -12.58 -26.46
C LYS A 49 -7.29 -12.04 -25.03
N ARG A 50 -7.97 -12.78 -24.16
CA ARG A 50 -8.13 -12.39 -22.74
C ARG A 50 -6.79 -12.32 -22.03
N ASP A 51 -5.88 -13.26 -22.30
CA ASP A 51 -4.54 -13.26 -21.71
C ASP A 51 -3.73 -12.05 -22.14
N ALA A 52 -3.79 -11.67 -23.41
CA ALA A 52 -3.15 -10.46 -23.90
C ALA A 52 -3.70 -9.19 -23.22
N GLU A 53 -5.04 -9.06 -23.13
CA GLU A 53 -5.70 -7.94 -22.44
C GLU A 53 -5.34 -7.92 -20.94
N PHE A 54 -5.25 -9.08 -20.29
CA PHE A 54 -4.85 -9.19 -18.90
C PHE A 54 -3.40 -8.77 -18.68
N GLN A 55 -2.48 -9.21 -19.53
CA GLN A 55 -1.06 -8.82 -19.45
C GLN A 55 -0.88 -7.31 -19.65
N GLU A 56 -1.59 -6.73 -20.61
CA GLU A 56 -1.57 -5.28 -20.84
C GLU A 56 -2.07 -4.53 -19.60
N LYS A 57 -3.23 -4.94 -19.07
CA LYS A 57 -3.81 -4.33 -17.87
C LYS A 57 -2.89 -4.45 -16.65
N LEU A 58 -2.28 -5.62 -16.44
CA LEU A 58 -1.36 -5.84 -15.32
C LEU A 58 -0.11 -4.96 -15.46
N SER A 59 0.41 -4.83 -16.68
CA SER A 59 1.55 -3.95 -16.98
C SER A 59 1.23 -2.48 -16.68
N LEU A 60 0.03 -2.02 -17.04
CA LEU A 60 -0.45 -0.67 -16.73
C LEU A 60 -0.59 -0.43 -15.22
N MET A 61 -1.22 -1.37 -14.51
CA MET A 61 -1.37 -1.28 -13.05
C MET A 61 -0.02 -1.26 -12.33
N LEU A 62 0.95 -2.05 -12.80
CA LEU A 62 2.30 -2.06 -12.23
C LEU A 62 3.01 -0.72 -12.47
N LEU A 63 2.87 -0.16 -13.67
CA LEU A 63 3.45 1.12 -14.01
C LEU A 63 2.86 2.25 -13.16
N GLU A 64 1.54 2.28 -12.98
CA GLU A 64 0.84 3.24 -12.12
C GLU A 64 1.36 3.16 -10.69
N LEU A 65 1.45 1.95 -10.11
CA LEU A 65 2.00 1.76 -8.77
C LEU A 65 3.45 2.24 -8.65
N MET A 66 4.29 1.98 -9.66
CA MET A 66 5.67 2.44 -9.68
C MET A 66 5.76 3.97 -9.72
N LEU A 67 4.90 4.63 -10.51
CA LEU A 67 4.86 6.08 -10.60
C LEU A 67 4.39 6.72 -9.29
N ASP A 68 3.33 6.19 -8.68
CA ASP A 68 2.83 6.66 -7.39
C ASP A 68 3.86 6.50 -6.28
N PHE A 69 4.52 5.32 -6.23
CA PHE A 69 5.58 5.07 -5.28
C PHE A 69 6.78 6.00 -5.50
N HIS A 70 7.17 6.25 -6.75
CA HIS A 70 8.23 7.20 -7.08
C HIS A 70 7.88 8.62 -6.65
N ALA A 71 6.65 9.08 -6.94
CA ALA A 71 6.19 10.41 -6.55
C ALA A 71 6.20 10.57 -5.02
N TRP A 72 5.67 9.58 -4.29
CA TRP A 72 5.65 9.59 -2.84
C TRP A 72 7.07 9.55 -2.23
N SER A 73 7.92 8.64 -2.70
CA SER A 73 9.30 8.50 -2.20
C SER A 73 10.18 9.69 -2.56
N SER A 74 9.90 10.39 -3.66
CA SER A 74 10.62 11.62 -4.03
C SER A 74 10.18 12.83 -3.21
N ALA A 75 8.89 12.95 -2.91
CA ALA A 75 8.36 14.06 -2.11
C ALA A 75 8.68 13.92 -0.61
N ARG A 76 8.79 12.69 -0.12
CA ARG A 76 8.95 12.39 1.30
C ARG A 76 10.22 12.98 1.95
N PRO A 77 11.43 12.84 1.37
CA PRO A 77 12.64 13.42 1.94
C PRO A 77 12.54 14.93 2.14
N LEU A 78 11.95 15.65 1.17
CA LEU A 78 11.76 17.10 1.26
C LEU A 78 10.82 17.47 2.42
N HIS A 79 9.68 16.79 2.52
CA HIS A 79 8.73 17.00 3.61
C HIS A 79 9.32 16.68 4.99
N GLU A 80 10.12 15.61 5.09
CA GLU A 80 10.80 15.24 6.33
C GLU A 80 11.92 16.22 6.70
N SER A 81 12.67 16.74 5.73
CA SER A 81 13.68 17.77 5.99
C SER A 81 13.05 19.09 6.43
N ASP A 82 11.96 19.52 5.79
CA ASP A 82 11.27 20.77 6.12
C ASP A 82 10.69 20.70 7.54
N LYS A 83 10.01 19.60 7.89
CA LYS A 83 9.55 19.37 9.27
C LYS A 83 10.67 19.37 10.29
N THR A 84 11.84 18.84 9.92
CA THR A 84 13.01 18.83 10.80
C THR A 84 13.57 20.24 10.96
N ALA A 85 13.64 21.03 9.89
CA ALA A 85 14.05 22.42 9.94
C ALA A 85 13.11 23.27 10.81
N ASP A 86 11.80 23.16 10.63
CA ASP A 86 10.78 23.85 11.44
C ASP A 86 10.95 23.53 12.93
N ARG A 87 11.21 22.26 13.25
CA ARG A 87 11.45 21.82 14.62
C ARG A 87 12.72 22.46 15.19
N LEU A 88 13.81 22.47 14.43
CA LEU A 88 15.07 23.09 14.85
C LEU A 88 14.91 24.60 15.05
N GLU A 89 14.19 25.28 14.17
CA GLU A 89 13.92 26.71 14.30
C GLU A 89 13.16 27.02 15.60
N LYS A 90 12.18 26.18 15.95
CA LYS A 90 11.47 26.30 17.22
C LYS A 90 12.41 26.10 18.41
N GLU A 91 13.24 25.05 18.39
CA GLU A 91 14.21 24.78 19.47
C GLU A 91 15.22 25.94 19.62
N ILE A 92 15.67 26.55 18.52
CA ILE A 92 16.56 27.72 18.52
C ILE A 92 15.87 28.93 19.16
N ASN A 93 14.62 29.22 18.77
CA ASN A 93 13.87 30.34 19.33
C ASN A 93 13.63 30.19 20.84
N GLU A 94 13.31 28.97 21.29
CA GLU A 94 13.18 28.66 22.72
C GLU A 94 14.52 28.88 23.44
N LEU A 95 15.63 28.39 22.89
CA LEU A 95 16.97 28.56 23.46
C LEU A 95 17.34 30.05 23.58
N MET A 96 17.09 30.84 22.52
CA MET A 96 17.36 32.28 22.53
C MET A 96 16.64 33.02 23.67
N GLU A 97 15.36 32.72 23.91
CA GLU A 97 14.64 33.36 25.01
C GLU A 97 15.18 32.92 26.38
N THR A 98 15.57 31.65 26.53
CA THR A 98 16.22 31.20 27.77
C THR A 98 17.57 31.88 28.02
N GLU A 99 18.40 32.06 27.00
CA GLU A 99 19.69 32.77 27.11
C GLU A 99 19.50 34.24 27.49
N LYS A 100 18.50 34.89 26.89
CA LYS A 100 18.13 36.28 27.22
C LYS A 100 17.70 36.42 28.67
N ASP A 101 16.95 35.47 29.21
CA ASP A 101 16.55 35.47 30.62
C ASP A 101 17.71 35.17 31.57
N GLN A 102 18.64 34.30 31.16
CA GLN A 102 19.89 34.09 31.89
C GLN A 102 20.74 35.37 31.93
N GLU A 103 20.85 36.10 30.83
CA GLU A 103 21.62 37.35 30.78
C GLU A 103 21.00 38.44 31.66
N LYS A 104 19.66 38.57 31.67
CA LYS A 104 18.97 39.46 32.63
C LYS A 104 19.31 39.10 34.08
N THR A 105 19.37 37.80 34.40
CA THR A 105 19.69 37.31 35.74
C THR A 105 21.14 37.62 36.10
N ARG A 106 22.08 37.41 35.18
CA ARG A 106 23.49 37.77 35.33
C ARG A 106 23.66 39.27 35.58
N GLN A 107 22.94 40.11 34.85
CA GLN A 107 22.98 41.56 35.01
C GLN A 107 22.47 42.00 36.39
N ARG A 108 21.36 41.43 36.87
CA ARG A 108 20.84 41.69 38.23
C ARG A 108 21.84 41.27 39.31
N LEU A 109 22.52 40.14 39.13
CA LEU A 109 23.55 39.69 40.06
C LEU A 109 24.74 40.66 40.09
N LYS A 110 25.18 41.13 38.92
CA LYS A 110 26.24 42.13 38.81
C LYS A 110 25.87 43.42 39.55
N GLU A 111 24.67 43.93 39.33
CA GLU A 111 24.16 45.13 40.02
C GLU A 111 24.11 44.94 41.54
N LEU A 112 23.69 43.76 42.01
CA LEU A 112 23.70 43.42 43.43
C LEU A 112 25.12 43.46 44.01
N ILE A 113 26.08 42.83 43.32
CA ILE A 113 27.49 42.81 43.74
C ILE A 113 28.04 44.22 43.81
N ASP A 114 27.76 45.07 42.81
CA ASP A 114 28.26 46.44 42.79
C ASP A 114 27.66 47.27 43.94
N ARG A 115 26.37 47.08 44.27
CA ARG A 115 25.75 47.69 45.46
C ARG A 115 26.41 47.24 46.76
N ILE A 116 26.70 45.95 46.90
CA ILE A 116 27.40 45.41 48.08
C ILE A 116 28.81 46.00 48.19
N LYS A 117 29.55 46.08 47.08
CA LYS A 117 30.89 46.70 47.05
C LYS A 117 30.85 48.17 47.48
N MET A 118 29.88 48.94 46.98
CA MET A 118 29.71 50.34 47.39
C MET A 118 29.37 50.48 48.87
N ALA A 119 28.46 49.64 49.39
CA ALA A 119 28.10 49.64 50.80
C ALA A 119 29.29 49.25 51.70
N LEU A 120 30.07 48.23 51.29
CA LEU A 120 31.29 47.84 51.98
C LEU A 120 32.31 48.97 51.99
N ALA A 121 32.58 49.61 50.85
CA ALA A 121 33.51 50.75 50.78
C ALA A 121 33.07 51.92 51.67
N ALA A 122 31.77 52.20 51.74
CA ALA A 122 31.21 53.21 52.63
C ALA A 122 31.38 52.84 54.12
N LEU A 123 31.21 51.56 54.47
CA LEU A 123 31.37 51.05 55.84
C LEU A 123 32.84 50.95 56.27
N THR A 124 33.76 50.65 55.35
CA THR A 124 35.18 50.51 55.65
C THR A 124 35.96 51.80 55.51
N ALA A 125 35.34 52.87 54.99
CA ALA A 125 35.95 54.19 54.78
C ALA A 125 37.37 54.12 54.15
N LEU A 126 37.59 53.14 53.26
CA LEU A 126 38.78 53.11 52.41
C LEU A 126 38.52 54.01 51.20
N THR A 127 38.54 55.33 51.44
CA THR A 127 38.88 56.31 50.41
C THR A 127 40.31 56.04 49.92
N PRO A 128 40.62 56.28 48.61
CA PRO A 128 41.69 55.63 47.84
C PRO A 128 43.06 55.55 48.50
#